data_AF-A0A2B5D3A6-F1
#
_entry.id   AF-A0A2B5D3A6-F1
#
_cell.length_a   1.000
_cell.length_b   1.000
_cell.length_c   1.000
_cell.angle_alpha   90.00
_cell.angle_beta   90.00
_cell.angle_gamma   90.00
#
_symmetry.space_group_name_H-M   'P 1'
#
loop_
_entity.id
_entity.type
_entity.pdbx_description
1 polymer ?
#
loop_
_entity_poly.entity_id
_entity_poly.type
_entity_poly.pdbx_seq_one_letter_code
_entity_poly.pdbx_strand_id
1 'polypeptide(L)'
;MHEVISLSNDINVITAEIKSYQQIAGQSIFEIGNRLKHVKENDLTHGEFGKWLKEHVNFTERQARRFMQVVDEFKTDDVVRIGSSKIFEVLQLPQEIDRQQFIEEPHTIPSTGEEKTVDVMTVREIREVKKALKEKDKLLHQETERRKQETEKRKRAEQEATQARKSEQLTRKQLEELEGQEPQIVEREVVKEVEIESKKHINIINELKDKNAELKDEADFYKQKADALSKDVDDIQLEESSMNYVANKNVHNLIAYMDEFLKDVVVSSLMRGSIATASDATKELLDSRIEAFQEFLNDLKIAKTGRKIN
;
A
#
# COMPACT_ATOMS: atom_id res chain seq x y z
N MET A 1 54.68 -7.51 -34.35
CA MET A 1 54.60 -8.98 -34.36
C MET A 1 53.29 -9.35 -33.70
N HIS A 2 52.30 -9.79 -34.47
CA HIS A 2 51.13 -10.46 -33.89
C HIS A 2 51.55 -11.89 -33.62
N GLU A 3 51.83 -12.21 -32.36
CA GLU A 3 51.80 -13.62 -31.95
C GLU A 3 50.38 -14.12 -32.20
N VAL A 4 50.25 -15.04 -33.15
CA VAL A 4 49.03 -15.82 -33.30
C VAL A 4 49.01 -16.74 -32.09
N ILE A 5 48.34 -16.30 -31.03
CA ILE A 5 48.08 -17.15 -29.87
C ILE A 5 47.13 -18.25 -30.37
N SER A 6 47.68 -19.43 -30.62
CA SER A 6 46.89 -20.61 -30.95
C SER A 6 46.13 -21.04 -29.69
N LEU A 7 44.80 -21.10 -29.77
CA LEU A 7 43.97 -21.60 -28.67
C LEU A 7 44.24 -23.09 -28.44
N SER A 8 44.26 -23.52 -27.17
CA SER A 8 44.29 -24.94 -26.82
C SER A 8 43.04 -25.65 -27.35
N ASN A 9 43.14 -26.94 -27.68
CA ASN A 9 41.99 -27.79 -28.02
C ASN A 9 41.44 -28.58 -26.81
N ASP A 10 42.09 -28.48 -25.65
CA ASP A 10 41.63 -29.12 -24.42
C ASP A 10 40.63 -28.23 -23.68
N ILE A 11 39.40 -28.72 -23.54
CA ILE A 11 38.30 -28.01 -22.87
C ILE A 11 38.64 -27.62 -21.42
N ASN A 12 39.43 -28.42 -20.70
CA ASN A 12 39.82 -28.10 -19.32
C ASN A 12 40.82 -26.94 -19.29
N VAL A 13 41.74 -26.90 -20.25
CA VAL A 13 42.70 -25.81 -20.41
C VAL A 13 41.98 -24.51 -20.76
N ILE A 14 41.11 -24.54 -21.78
CA ILE A 14 40.29 -23.38 -22.17
C ILE A 14 39.44 -22.90 -20.97
N THR A 15 38.84 -23.82 -20.21
CA THR A 15 38.05 -23.48 -19.03
C THR A 15 38.89 -22.77 -17.96
N ALA A 16 40.10 -23.25 -17.69
CA ALA A 16 41.02 -22.64 -16.73
C ALA A 16 41.48 -21.25 -17.20
N GLU A 17 41.79 -21.08 -18.48
CA GLU A 17 42.13 -19.79 -19.08
C GLU A 17 40.98 -18.78 -18.95
N ILE A 18 39.75 -19.18 -19.29
CA ILE A 18 38.56 -18.34 -19.14
C ILE A 18 38.37 -17.90 -17.69
N LYS A 19 38.50 -18.84 -16.73
CA LYS A 19 38.40 -18.51 -15.29
C LYS A 19 39.49 -17.52 -14.86
N SER A 20 40.71 -17.66 -15.36
CA SER A 20 41.81 -16.71 -15.10
C SER A 20 41.46 -15.31 -15.63
N TYR A 21 40.99 -15.18 -16.87
CA TYR A 21 40.56 -13.89 -17.42
C TYR A 21 39.37 -13.29 -16.67
N GLN A 22 38.45 -14.11 -16.16
CA GLN A 22 37.35 -13.64 -15.30
C GLN A 22 37.88 -13.04 -13.98
N GLN A 23 38.89 -13.67 -13.37
CA GLN A 23 39.54 -13.14 -12.17
C GLN A 23 40.24 -11.82 -12.45
N ILE A 24 41.01 -11.74 -13.55
CA ILE A 24 41.66 -10.50 -14.01
C ILE A 24 40.63 -9.40 -14.27
N ALA A 25 39.48 -9.73 -14.87
CA ALA A 25 38.40 -8.79 -15.08
C ALA A 25 37.81 -8.26 -13.76
N GLY A 26 37.61 -9.14 -12.77
CA GLY A 26 37.20 -8.76 -11.42
C GLY A 26 38.18 -7.78 -10.76
N GLN A 27 39.47 -8.12 -10.76
CA GLN A 27 40.53 -7.22 -10.27
C GLN A 27 40.52 -5.88 -11.01
N SER A 28 40.44 -5.92 -12.34
CA SER A 28 40.47 -4.72 -13.18
C SER A 28 39.32 -3.76 -12.86
N ILE A 29 38.12 -4.28 -12.59
CA ILE A 29 36.97 -3.46 -12.19
C ILE A 29 37.24 -2.73 -10.88
N PHE A 30 37.78 -3.44 -9.89
CA PHE A 30 38.13 -2.85 -8.60
C PHE A 30 39.21 -1.78 -8.74
N GLU A 31 40.27 -2.08 -9.49
CA GLU A 31 41.39 -1.17 -9.76
C GLU A 31 40.96 0.08 -10.55
N ILE A 32 40.05 -0.06 -11.52
CA ILE A 32 39.43 1.06 -12.23
C ILE A 32 38.67 1.95 -11.24
N GLY A 33 37.87 1.35 -10.35
CA GLY A 33 37.17 2.09 -9.30
C GLY A 33 38.11 2.91 -8.42
N ASN A 34 39.21 2.32 -7.97
CA ASN A 34 40.24 3.00 -7.15
C ASN A 34 40.84 4.22 -7.87
N ARG A 35 41.22 4.07 -9.14
CA ARG A 35 41.80 5.17 -9.94
C ARG A 35 40.78 6.28 -10.18
N LEU A 36 39.53 5.92 -10.45
CA LEU A 36 38.44 6.89 -10.60
C LEU A 36 38.21 7.69 -9.31
N LYS A 37 38.24 7.04 -8.14
CA LYS A 37 38.17 7.73 -6.84
C LYS A 37 39.35 8.68 -6.65
N HIS A 38 40.57 8.19 -6.89
CA HIS A 38 41.78 8.97 -6.73
C HIS A 38 41.75 10.27 -7.55
N VAL A 39 41.44 10.17 -8.85
CA VAL A 39 41.33 11.34 -9.73
C VAL A 39 40.24 12.30 -9.26
N LYS A 40 39.09 11.78 -8.82
CA LYS A 40 37.98 12.60 -8.34
C LYS A 40 38.31 13.37 -7.06
N GLU A 41 39.13 12.80 -6.19
CA GLU A 41 39.51 13.37 -4.89
C GLU A 41 40.72 14.31 -4.98
N ASN A 42 41.65 14.09 -5.93
CA ASN A 42 42.96 14.74 -5.91
C ASN A 42 43.27 15.62 -7.13
N ASP A 43 42.73 15.32 -8.32
CA ASP A 43 43.30 15.85 -9.57
C ASP A 43 42.43 16.89 -10.29
N LEU A 44 41.17 17.08 -9.90
CA LEU A 44 40.24 17.92 -10.65
C LEU A 44 39.51 18.94 -9.78
N THR A 45 39.57 20.21 -10.19
CA THR A 45 38.70 21.28 -9.69
C THR A 45 37.23 20.90 -9.85
N HIS A 46 36.40 21.32 -8.89
CA HIS A 46 34.98 20.96 -8.83
C HIS A 46 34.27 21.21 -10.18
N GLY A 47 33.71 20.16 -10.78
CA GLY A 47 32.99 20.22 -12.06
C GLY A 47 33.72 19.62 -13.27
N GLU A 48 35.04 19.41 -13.22
CA GLU A 48 35.80 18.90 -14.37
C GLU A 48 35.79 17.37 -14.51
N PHE A 49 35.44 16.64 -13.45
CA PHE A 49 35.44 15.16 -13.44
C PHE A 49 34.56 14.55 -14.53
N GLY A 50 33.35 15.07 -14.74
CA GLY A 50 32.43 14.56 -15.77
C GLY A 50 32.97 14.76 -17.20
N LYS A 51 33.66 15.87 -17.44
CA LYS A 51 34.29 16.17 -18.74
C LYS A 51 35.47 15.24 -18.99
N TRP A 52 36.37 15.10 -18.01
CA TRP A 52 37.52 14.21 -18.10
C TRP A 52 37.10 12.75 -18.37
N LEU A 53 36.07 12.26 -17.68
CA LEU A 53 35.52 10.92 -17.91
C LEU A 53 35.10 10.71 -19.37
N LYS A 54 34.40 11.69 -19.95
CA LYS A 54 33.89 11.60 -21.32
C LYS A 54 35.00 11.68 -22.36
N GLU A 55 35.94 12.61 -22.18
CA GLU A 55 36.96 12.93 -23.18
C GLU A 55 38.16 11.97 -23.15
N HIS A 56 38.51 11.42 -21.97
CA HIS A 56 39.74 10.62 -21.81
C HIS A 56 39.52 9.16 -21.40
N VAL A 57 38.40 8.83 -20.74
CA VAL A 57 38.11 7.47 -20.25
C VAL A 57 36.96 6.80 -21.04
N ASN A 58 36.19 7.60 -21.79
CA ASN A 58 34.98 7.17 -22.50
C ASN A 58 33.92 6.55 -21.55
N PHE A 59 33.81 7.09 -20.34
CA PHE A 59 32.84 6.66 -19.33
C PHE A 59 31.76 7.73 -19.13
N THR A 60 30.53 7.30 -18.88
CA THR A 60 29.52 8.16 -18.26
C THR A 60 29.78 8.29 -16.76
N GLU A 61 29.33 9.38 -16.16
CA GLU A 61 29.38 9.53 -14.69
C GLU A 61 28.69 8.37 -13.97
N ARG A 62 27.60 7.83 -14.54
CA ARG A 62 26.89 6.68 -13.98
C ARG A 62 27.77 5.43 -13.97
N GLN A 63 28.48 5.15 -15.07
CA GLN A 63 29.42 4.03 -15.11
C GLN A 63 30.52 4.24 -14.08
N ALA A 64 31.19 5.39 -14.11
CA ALA A 64 32.27 5.71 -13.18
C ALA A 64 31.84 5.57 -11.72
N ARG A 65 30.66 6.12 -11.36
CA ARG A 65 30.08 5.96 -10.01
C ARG A 65 29.92 4.49 -9.62
N ARG A 66 29.41 3.64 -10.52
CA ARG A 66 29.26 2.20 -10.21
C ARG A 66 30.60 1.52 -9.93
N PHE A 67 31.65 1.83 -10.68
CA PHE A 67 32.99 1.30 -10.41
C PHE A 67 33.54 1.79 -9.06
N MET A 68 33.36 3.08 -8.75
CA MET A 68 33.78 3.65 -7.46
C MET A 68 33.01 3.03 -6.28
N GLN A 69 31.69 2.85 -6.41
CA GLN A 69 30.87 2.22 -5.37
C GLN A 69 31.28 0.77 -5.13
N VAL A 70 31.75 0.04 -6.14
CA VAL A 70 32.26 -1.33 -5.94
C VAL A 70 33.44 -1.33 -4.96
N VAL A 71 34.28 -0.31 -4.98
CA VAL A 71 35.40 -0.17 -4.04
C VAL A 71 34.92 0.20 -2.64
N ASP A 72 33.88 1.03 -2.55
CA ASP A 72 33.34 1.48 -1.26
C ASP A 72 32.63 0.34 -0.49
N GLU A 73 32.07 -0.62 -1.22
CA GLU A 73 31.11 -1.58 -0.66
C GLU A 73 31.59 -3.03 -0.67
N PHE A 74 32.62 -3.37 -1.43
CA PHE A 74 33.13 -4.75 -1.54
C PHE A 74 34.64 -4.79 -1.34
N LYS A 75 35.14 -5.97 -0.92
CA LYS A 75 36.56 -6.27 -0.98
C LYS A 75 36.93 -6.80 -2.36
N THR A 76 38.17 -6.61 -2.76
CA THR A 76 38.70 -7.11 -4.04
C THR A 76 38.47 -8.62 -4.20
N ASP A 77 38.73 -9.39 -3.15
CA ASP A 77 38.56 -10.85 -3.15
C ASP A 77 37.10 -11.27 -3.41
N ASP A 78 36.13 -10.51 -2.88
CA ASP A 78 34.72 -10.76 -3.11
C ASP A 78 34.37 -10.51 -4.59
N VAL A 79 34.88 -9.42 -5.17
CA VAL A 79 34.65 -9.09 -6.58
C VAL A 79 35.21 -10.16 -7.52
N VAL A 80 36.40 -10.68 -7.21
CA VAL A 80 37.06 -11.75 -7.97
C VAL A 80 36.32 -13.08 -7.81
N ARG A 81 35.95 -13.46 -6.59
CA ARG A 81 35.26 -14.72 -6.28
C ARG A 81 33.87 -14.78 -6.90
N ILE A 82 33.10 -13.70 -6.78
CA ILE A 82 31.69 -13.64 -7.19
C ILE A 82 31.55 -13.33 -8.68
N GLY A 83 32.50 -12.55 -9.21
CA GLY A 83 32.49 -12.11 -10.59
C GLY A 83 31.68 -10.83 -10.80
N SER A 84 32.14 -10.05 -11.77
CA SER A 84 31.69 -8.70 -12.07
C SER A 84 30.18 -8.54 -12.27
N SER A 85 29.58 -9.41 -13.06
CA SER A 85 28.15 -9.35 -13.40
C SER A 85 27.26 -9.45 -12.16
N LYS A 86 27.61 -10.34 -11.23
CA LYS A 86 26.85 -10.56 -9.99
C LYS A 86 27.05 -9.42 -9.00
N ILE A 87 28.28 -8.94 -8.83
CA ILE A 87 28.59 -7.76 -8.00
C ILE A 87 27.75 -6.57 -8.42
N PHE A 88 27.64 -6.33 -9.72
CA PHE A 88 26.84 -5.25 -10.25
C PHE A 88 25.32 -5.41 -10.07
N GLU A 89 24.82 -6.62 -9.84
CA GLU A 89 23.44 -6.86 -9.43
C GLU A 89 23.25 -6.60 -7.93
N VAL A 90 24.18 -7.07 -7.10
CA VAL A 90 24.18 -6.82 -5.64
C VAL A 90 24.30 -5.32 -5.34
N LEU A 91 25.12 -4.59 -6.10
CA LEU A 91 25.27 -3.14 -5.98
C LEU A 91 23.92 -2.38 -6.15
N GLN A 92 22.99 -2.95 -6.92
CA GLN A 92 21.67 -2.36 -7.17
C GLN A 92 20.64 -2.68 -6.08
N LEU A 93 21.01 -3.43 -5.04
CA LEU A 93 20.17 -3.59 -3.87
C LEU A 93 19.97 -2.24 -3.16
N PRO A 94 18.84 -2.05 -2.46
CA PRO A 94 18.63 -0.91 -1.58
C PRO A 94 19.81 -0.71 -0.61
N GLN A 95 20.14 0.53 -0.28
CA GLN A 95 21.30 0.86 0.58
C GLN A 95 21.12 0.36 2.02
N GLU A 96 19.88 0.12 2.42
CA GLU A 96 19.49 -0.41 3.72
C GLU A 96 19.88 -1.89 3.90
N ILE A 97 20.14 -2.60 2.80
CA ILE A 97 20.60 -3.99 2.82
C ILE A 97 22.13 -3.99 2.95
N ASP A 98 22.62 -4.65 4.00
CA ASP A 98 24.05 -4.95 4.13
C ASP A 98 24.46 -5.91 3.01
N ARG A 99 25.26 -5.39 2.07
CA ARG A 99 25.67 -6.14 0.88
C ARG A 99 26.71 -7.21 1.18
N GLN A 100 27.52 -7.03 2.22
CA GLN A 100 28.47 -8.05 2.65
C GLN A 100 27.71 -9.23 3.24
N GLN A 101 26.76 -8.95 4.13
CA GLN A 101 25.87 -9.97 4.69
C GLN A 101 25.08 -10.67 3.59
N PHE A 102 24.52 -9.91 2.64
CA PHE A 102 23.78 -10.47 1.51
C PHE A 102 24.62 -11.45 0.66
N ILE A 103 25.92 -11.19 0.51
CA ILE A 103 26.82 -12.07 -0.24
C ILE A 103 27.09 -13.38 0.51
N GLU A 104 27.23 -13.32 1.83
CA GLU A 104 27.64 -14.45 2.69
C GLU A 104 26.47 -15.36 3.05
N GLU A 105 25.26 -14.80 3.19
CA GLU A 105 24.08 -15.55 3.59
C GLU A 105 23.42 -16.30 2.42
N PRO A 106 22.86 -17.49 2.68
CA PRO A 106 22.03 -18.19 1.71
C PRO A 106 20.67 -17.48 1.55
N HIS A 107 20.17 -17.41 0.32
CA HIS A 107 18.84 -16.91 0.01
C HIS A 107 18.03 -17.96 -0.73
N THR A 108 16.73 -18.00 -0.42
CA THR A 108 15.77 -18.85 -1.12
C THR A 108 15.49 -18.30 -2.52
N ILE A 109 15.73 -19.10 -3.55
CA ILE A 109 15.42 -18.76 -4.93
C ILE A 109 13.91 -18.88 -5.17
N PRO A 110 13.21 -17.82 -5.60
CA PRO A 110 11.75 -17.87 -5.75
C PRO A 110 11.24 -18.92 -6.74
N SER A 111 11.97 -19.21 -7.82
CA SER A 111 11.53 -20.14 -8.86
C SER A 111 11.75 -21.61 -8.52
N THR A 112 12.78 -21.93 -7.73
CA THR A 112 13.15 -23.33 -7.41
C THR A 112 12.93 -23.69 -5.94
N GLY A 113 12.85 -22.71 -5.04
CA GLY A 113 12.80 -22.91 -3.59
C GLY A 113 14.14 -23.33 -2.96
N GLU A 114 15.21 -23.45 -3.76
CA GLU A 114 16.53 -23.83 -3.26
C GLU A 114 17.18 -22.67 -2.50
N GLU A 115 17.94 -22.98 -1.45
CA GLU A 115 18.78 -22.01 -0.76
C GLU A 115 20.19 -22.02 -1.36
N LYS A 116 20.64 -20.85 -1.83
CA LYS A 116 21.98 -20.67 -2.42
C LYS A 116 22.61 -19.39 -1.90
N THR A 117 23.93 -19.36 -1.83
CA THR A 117 24.73 -18.15 -1.65
C THR A 117 25.02 -17.50 -3.01
N VAL A 118 25.35 -16.21 -3.01
CA VAL A 118 25.53 -15.39 -4.24
C VAL A 118 26.61 -15.94 -5.18
N ASP A 119 27.64 -16.56 -4.64
CA ASP A 119 28.73 -17.20 -5.38
C ASP A 119 28.24 -18.38 -6.25
N VAL A 120 27.25 -19.14 -5.78
CA VAL A 120 26.66 -20.29 -6.51
C VAL A 120 25.51 -19.85 -7.41
N MET A 121 24.76 -18.81 -7.03
CA MET A 121 23.63 -18.32 -7.82
C MET A 121 24.02 -17.87 -9.22
N THR A 122 23.13 -18.07 -10.18
CA THR A 122 23.18 -17.39 -11.47
C THR A 122 22.76 -15.92 -11.34
N VAL A 123 23.14 -15.09 -12.30
CA VAL A 123 22.71 -13.68 -12.36
C VAL A 123 21.19 -13.54 -12.38
N ARG A 124 20.49 -14.50 -13.01
CA ARG A 124 19.03 -14.55 -13.06
C ARG A 124 18.44 -14.79 -11.67
N GLU A 125 18.95 -15.78 -10.95
CA GLU A 125 18.50 -16.09 -9.58
C GLU A 125 18.70 -14.90 -8.63
N ILE A 126 19.84 -14.18 -8.71
CA ILE A 126 20.05 -12.94 -7.93
C ILE A 126 18.98 -11.89 -8.24
N ARG A 127 18.60 -11.72 -9.51
CA ARG A 127 17.53 -10.78 -9.91
C ARG A 127 16.17 -11.20 -9.36
N GLU A 128 15.89 -12.50 -9.31
CA GLU A 128 14.66 -13.03 -8.74
C GLU A 128 14.60 -12.75 -7.23
N VAL A 129 15.67 -13.04 -6.49
CA VAL A 129 15.79 -12.74 -5.05
C VAL A 129 15.63 -11.24 -4.80
N LYS A 130 16.33 -10.39 -5.56
CA LYS A 130 16.22 -8.93 -5.46
C LYS A 130 14.78 -8.44 -5.69
N LYS A 131 14.08 -9.02 -6.67
CA LYS A 131 12.69 -8.67 -6.95
C LYS A 131 11.77 -9.07 -5.79
N ALA A 132 11.94 -10.28 -5.27
CA ALA A 132 11.16 -10.77 -4.13
C ALA A 132 11.37 -9.90 -2.87
N LEU A 133 12.61 -9.51 -2.57
CA LEU A 133 12.91 -8.59 -1.46
C LEU A 133 12.20 -7.25 -1.62
N LYS A 134 12.29 -6.65 -2.83
CA LYS A 134 11.62 -5.38 -3.11
C LYS A 134 10.10 -5.47 -2.97
N GLU A 135 9.49 -6.58 -3.37
CA GLU A 135 8.05 -6.81 -3.21
C GLU A 135 7.67 -6.98 -1.74
N LYS A 136 8.46 -7.74 -0.97
CA LYS A 136 8.27 -7.90 0.48
C LYS A 136 8.35 -6.56 1.21
N ASP A 137 9.34 -5.73 0.90
CA ASP A 137 9.49 -4.42 1.51
C ASP A 137 8.33 -3.49 1.17
N LYS A 138 7.85 -3.52 -0.08
CA LYS A 138 6.67 -2.75 -0.49
C LYS A 138 5.42 -3.17 0.29
N LEU A 139 5.20 -4.48 0.45
CA LEU A 139 4.07 -5.01 1.23
C LEU A 139 4.18 -4.64 2.71
N LEU A 140 5.37 -4.74 3.28
CA LEU A 140 5.61 -4.34 4.66
C LEU A 140 5.33 -2.85 4.86
N HIS A 141 5.81 -2.00 3.95
CA HIS A 141 5.56 -0.56 4.01
C HIS A 141 4.05 -0.25 3.93
N GLN A 142 3.34 -0.87 3.00
CA GLN A 142 1.88 -0.72 2.88
C GLN A 142 1.14 -1.13 4.15
N GLU A 143 1.52 -2.26 4.76
CA GLU A 143 0.91 -2.72 6.02
C GLU A 143 1.24 -1.77 7.18
N THR A 144 2.45 -1.23 7.25
CA THR A 144 2.81 -0.24 8.29
C THR A 144 2.00 1.04 8.15
N GLU A 145 1.81 1.56 6.94
CA GLU A 145 0.98 2.74 6.71
C GLU A 145 -0.50 2.47 7.02
N ARG A 146 -1.02 1.30 6.65
CA ARG A 146 -2.38 0.87 7.01
C ARG A 146 -2.57 0.83 8.53
N ARG A 147 -1.61 0.28 9.27
CA ARG A 147 -1.64 0.23 10.74
C ARG A 147 -1.59 1.61 11.37
N LYS A 148 -0.78 2.54 10.84
CA LYS A 148 -0.74 3.93 11.31
C LYS A 148 -2.09 4.60 11.12
N GLN A 149 -2.69 4.48 9.93
CA GLN A 149 -4.02 5.03 9.66
C GLN A 149 -5.10 4.45 10.57
N GLU A 150 -5.09 3.13 10.81
CA GLU A 150 -6.04 2.49 11.74
C GLU A 150 -5.85 3.01 13.17
N THR A 151 -4.60 3.18 13.61
CA THR A 151 -4.28 3.72 14.93
C THR A 151 -4.75 5.17 15.09
N GLU A 152 -4.56 6.00 14.07
CA GLU A 152 -5.06 7.38 14.06
C GLU A 152 -6.58 7.44 14.08
N LYS A 153 -7.27 6.61 13.29
CA LYS A 153 -8.74 6.51 13.31
C LYS A 153 -9.25 6.11 14.69
N ARG A 154 -8.63 5.11 15.33
CA ARG A 154 -8.98 4.69 16.70
C ARG A 154 -8.81 5.83 17.71
N LYS A 155 -7.70 6.57 17.64
CA LYS A 155 -7.47 7.74 18.52
C LYS A 155 -8.53 8.82 18.33
N ARG A 156 -8.95 9.11 17.08
CA ARG A 156 -10.01 10.09 16.81
C ARG A 156 -11.36 9.62 17.35
N ALA A 157 -11.73 8.36 17.10
CA ALA A 157 -12.97 7.78 17.62
C ALA A 157 -13.00 7.80 19.17
N GLU A 158 -11.88 7.52 19.82
CA GLU A 158 -11.78 7.59 21.29
C GLU A 158 -11.92 9.02 21.83
N GLN A 159 -11.34 10.01 21.14
CA GLN A 159 -11.52 11.43 21.46
C GLN A 159 -12.98 11.87 21.30
N GLU A 160 -13.63 11.50 20.19
CA GLU A 160 -15.03 11.80 19.92
C GLU A 160 -15.95 11.14 20.97
N ALA A 161 -15.73 9.86 21.29
CA ALA A 161 -16.48 9.16 22.33
C ALA A 161 -16.30 9.80 23.72
N THR A 162 -15.09 10.26 24.03
CA THR A 162 -14.81 10.97 25.28
C THR A 162 -15.52 12.32 25.33
N GLN A 163 -15.56 13.06 24.22
CA GLN A 163 -16.30 14.32 24.12
C GLN A 163 -17.81 14.11 24.26
N ALA A 164 -18.37 13.11 23.57
CA ALA A 164 -19.78 12.76 23.66
C ALA A 164 -20.20 12.40 25.10
N ARG A 165 -19.39 11.61 25.82
CA ARG A 165 -19.63 11.29 27.24
C ARG A 165 -19.62 12.54 28.12
N LYS A 166 -18.71 13.49 27.87
CA LYS A 166 -18.67 14.77 28.61
C LYS A 166 -19.89 15.63 28.32
N SER A 167 -20.33 15.70 27.06
CA SER A 167 -21.54 16.45 26.70
C SER A 167 -22.79 15.82 27.31
N GLU A 168 -22.91 14.48 27.30
CA GLU A 168 -24.03 13.77 27.91
C GLU A 168 -24.10 14.02 29.42
N GLN A 169 -22.97 13.98 30.13
CA GLN A 169 -22.90 14.33 31.55
C GLN A 169 -23.33 15.77 31.84
N LEU A 170 -22.98 16.71 30.95
CA LEU A 170 -23.38 18.12 31.06
C LEU A 170 -24.90 18.27 30.87
N THR A 171 -25.46 17.67 29.83
CA THR A 171 -26.91 17.68 29.56
C THR A 171 -27.69 17.08 30.71
N ARG A 172 -27.21 15.97 31.29
CA ARG A 172 -27.84 15.32 32.45
C ARG A 172 -27.86 16.23 33.68
N LYS A 173 -26.75 16.92 33.97
CA LYS A 173 -26.70 17.90 35.08
C LYS A 173 -27.67 19.07 34.88
N GLN A 174 -27.78 19.58 33.65
CA GLN A 174 -28.72 20.65 33.32
C GLN A 174 -30.18 20.20 33.47
N LEU A 175 -30.50 18.96 33.09
CA LEU A 175 -31.84 18.40 33.27
C LEU A 175 -32.18 18.23 34.76
N GLU A 176 -31.25 17.72 35.57
CA GLU A 176 -31.43 17.61 37.04
C GLU A 176 -31.63 18.99 37.70
N GLU A 177 -30.95 20.05 37.24
CA GLU A 177 -31.18 21.43 37.70
C GLU A 177 -32.57 21.97 37.31
N LEU A 178 -33.07 21.64 36.12
CA LEU A 178 -34.40 22.06 35.65
C LEU A 178 -35.53 21.32 36.39
N GLU A 179 -35.37 20.03 36.64
CA GLU A 179 -36.34 19.23 37.42
C GLU A 179 -36.38 19.63 38.90
N GLY A 180 -35.29 20.18 39.43
CA GLY A 180 -35.22 20.72 40.79
C GLY A 180 -35.85 22.10 40.98
N GLN A 181 -36.26 22.79 39.92
CA GLN A 181 -36.97 24.07 40.01
C GLN A 181 -38.49 23.84 40.14
N GLU A 182 -39.10 24.39 41.19
CA GLU A 182 -40.56 24.33 41.35
C GLU A 182 -41.28 25.01 40.16
N PRO A 183 -42.30 24.38 39.56
CA PRO A 183 -42.98 24.92 38.39
C PRO A 183 -43.69 26.23 38.72
N GLN A 184 -43.30 27.33 38.06
CA GLN A 184 -44.05 28.59 38.10
C GLN A 184 -45.30 28.46 37.23
N ILE A 185 -46.48 28.40 37.88
CA ILE A 185 -47.78 28.39 37.21
C ILE A 185 -48.05 29.81 36.66
N VAL A 186 -47.97 29.96 35.34
CA VAL A 186 -48.47 31.15 34.63
C VAL A 186 -49.76 30.75 33.93
N GLU A 187 -50.91 31.20 34.45
CA GLU A 187 -52.21 31.03 33.80
C GLU A 187 -52.22 31.83 32.48
N ARG A 188 -52.24 31.11 31.35
CA ARG A 188 -52.56 31.67 30.03
C ARG A 188 -53.78 30.94 29.49
N GLU A 189 -54.80 31.72 29.17
CA GLU A 189 -56.05 31.29 28.55
C GLU A 189 -55.75 30.68 27.17
N VAL A 190 -55.95 29.37 27.03
CA VAL A 190 -55.68 28.63 25.78
C VAL A 190 -56.93 28.66 24.89
N VAL A 191 -56.91 29.51 23.87
CA VAL A 191 -57.80 29.37 22.71
C VAL A 191 -57.31 28.16 21.91
N LYS A 192 -58.17 27.14 21.81
CA LYS A 192 -57.95 25.94 20.99
C LYS A 192 -57.96 26.31 19.51
N GLU A 193 -56.79 26.54 18.93
CA GLU A 193 -56.55 26.30 17.51
C GLU A 193 -55.81 24.98 17.39
N VAL A 194 -56.47 24.00 16.77
CA VAL A 194 -55.85 22.71 16.41
C VAL A 194 -54.94 22.99 15.22
N GLU A 195 -53.68 23.30 15.51
CA GLU A 195 -52.63 23.39 14.51
C GLU A 195 -52.38 21.98 13.95
N ILE A 196 -52.68 21.79 12.67
CA ILE A 196 -52.44 20.56 11.92
C ILE A 196 -50.93 20.29 11.98
N GLU A 197 -50.54 19.16 12.58
CA GLU A 197 -49.17 18.68 12.67
C GLU A 197 -48.42 18.91 11.34
N SER A 198 -47.48 19.85 11.37
CA SER A 198 -46.73 20.24 10.19
C SER A 198 -45.95 19.03 9.65
N LYS A 199 -46.17 18.69 8.37
CA LYS A 199 -45.46 17.63 7.63
C LYS A 199 -43.93 17.68 7.78
N LYS A 200 -43.36 18.85 8.12
CA LYS A 200 -41.92 19.00 8.41
C LYS A 200 -41.50 18.29 9.69
N HIS A 201 -42.31 18.33 10.75
CA HIS A 201 -41.97 17.65 12.01
C HIS A 201 -42.05 16.13 11.85
N ILE A 202 -43.04 15.63 11.10
CA ILE A 202 -43.14 14.19 10.78
C ILE A 202 -41.92 13.72 9.99
N ASN A 203 -41.46 14.49 8.99
CA ASN A 203 -40.25 14.16 8.24
C ASN A 203 -39.00 14.14 9.12
N ILE A 204 -38.82 15.14 10.00
CA ILE A 204 -37.68 15.19 10.92
C ILE A 204 -37.71 14.01 11.90
N ILE A 205 -38.89 13.64 12.41
CA ILE A 205 -39.04 12.48 13.30
C ILE A 205 -38.67 11.19 12.58
N ASN A 206 -39.04 11.04 11.30
CA ASN A 206 -38.67 9.87 10.50
C ASN A 206 -37.16 9.84 10.21
N GLU A 207 -36.55 10.97 9.82
CA GLU A 207 -35.10 11.07 9.63
C GLU A 207 -34.31 10.75 10.91
N LEU A 208 -34.77 11.23 12.06
CA LEU A 208 -34.15 10.92 13.36
C LEU A 208 -34.36 9.46 13.76
N LYS A 209 -35.47 8.83 13.38
CA LYS A 209 -35.69 7.39 13.59
C LYS A 209 -34.77 6.55 12.72
N ASP A 210 -34.63 6.91 11.44
CA ASP A 210 -33.74 6.21 10.50
C ASP A 210 -32.29 6.31 10.97
N LYS A 211 -31.85 7.51 11.37
CA LYS A 211 -30.50 7.73 11.88
C LYS A 211 -30.22 7.03 13.23
N ASN A 212 -31.21 6.96 14.11
CA ASN A 212 -31.11 6.16 15.33
C ASN A 212 -31.04 4.65 15.05
N ALA A 213 -31.72 4.17 14.00
CA ALA A 213 -31.62 2.78 13.58
C ALA A 213 -30.22 2.48 13.02
N GLU A 214 -29.66 3.35 12.18
CA GLU A 214 -28.29 3.24 11.66
C GLU A 214 -27.24 3.22 12.78
N LEU A 215 -27.32 4.15 13.73
CA LEU A 215 -26.39 4.22 14.87
C LEU A 215 -26.50 3.00 15.78
N LYS A 216 -27.70 2.43 15.92
CA LYS A 216 -27.93 1.21 16.69
C LYS A 216 -27.31 0.00 16.00
N ASP A 217 -27.48 -0.13 14.69
CA ASP A 217 -26.87 -1.20 13.89
C ASP A 217 -25.33 -1.10 13.94
N GLU A 218 -24.78 0.11 13.86
CA GLU A 218 -23.34 0.34 13.98
C GLU A 218 -22.80 -0.01 15.38
N ALA A 219 -23.53 0.37 16.44
CA ALA A 219 -23.19 0.00 17.81
C ALA A 219 -23.23 -1.52 18.02
N ASP A 220 -24.24 -2.20 17.48
CA ASP A 220 -24.36 -3.66 17.53
C ASP A 220 -23.21 -4.34 16.76
N PHE A 221 -22.78 -3.79 15.62
CA PHE A 221 -21.60 -4.26 14.89
C PHE A 221 -20.30 -4.14 15.70
N TYR A 222 -20.05 -2.99 16.34
CA TYR A 222 -18.85 -2.81 17.16
C TYR A 222 -18.86 -3.67 18.43
N LYS A 223 -20.05 -3.93 19.00
CA LYS A 223 -20.23 -4.86 20.10
C LYS A 223 -19.90 -6.30 19.68
N GLN A 224 -20.46 -6.77 18.57
CA GLN A 224 -20.13 -8.09 18.00
C GLN A 224 -18.63 -8.22 17.70
N LYS A 225 -18.00 -7.17 17.19
CA LYS A 225 -16.55 -7.13 16.95
C LYS A 225 -15.75 -7.28 18.25
N ALA A 226 -16.14 -6.56 19.31
CA ALA A 226 -15.46 -6.63 20.61
C ALA A 226 -15.63 -8.02 21.25
N ASP A 227 -16.84 -8.59 21.19
CA ASP A 227 -17.14 -9.93 21.72
C ASP A 227 -16.33 -11.02 20.99
N ALA A 228 -16.15 -10.90 19.67
CA ALA A 228 -15.34 -11.82 18.86
C ALA A 228 -13.82 -11.71 19.11
N LEU A 229 -13.34 -10.56 19.59
CA LEU A 229 -11.92 -10.29 19.86
C LEU A 229 -11.50 -10.60 21.31
N SER A 230 -12.46 -10.82 22.22
CA SER A 230 -12.23 -10.91 23.67
C SER A 230 -12.29 -12.33 24.26
N LYS A 231 -12.48 -13.40 23.47
CA LYS A 231 -12.68 -14.76 24.01
C LYS A 231 -11.72 -15.80 23.41
N ASP A 232 -11.18 -16.64 24.28
CA ASP A 232 -10.29 -17.77 23.97
C ASP A 232 -11.00 -18.89 23.18
N VAL A 233 -10.20 -19.69 22.48
CA VAL A 233 -10.48 -20.46 21.24
C VAL A 233 -11.43 -21.67 21.36
N ASP A 234 -12.00 -22.00 22.52
CA ASP A 234 -12.51 -23.37 22.74
C ASP A 234 -14.03 -23.62 22.79
N ASP A 235 -14.92 -22.71 22.37
CA ASP A 235 -16.37 -23.00 22.41
C ASP A 235 -17.10 -22.92 21.05
N ILE A 236 -17.79 -24.02 20.73
CA ILE A 236 -18.57 -24.37 19.52
C ILE A 236 -19.69 -23.36 19.16
N GLN A 237 -19.88 -22.28 19.91
CA GLN A 237 -20.68 -21.10 19.52
C GLN A 237 -19.99 -20.21 18.46
N LEU A 238 -18.74 -20.54 18.12
CA LEU A 238 -17.84 -19.81 17.22
C LEU A 238 -18.31 -19.75 15.76
N GLU A 239 -19.12 -20.67 15.24
CA GLU A 239 -19.51 -20.63 13.83
C GLU A 239 -20.54 -19.54 13.52
N GLU A 240 -21.62 -19.43 14.28
CA GLU A 240 -22.74 -18.55 13.94
C GLU A 240 -22.41 -17.06 14.17
N SER A 241 -21.75 -16.74 15.29
CA SER A 241 -21.36 -15.36 15.60
C SER A 241 -20.23 -14.85 14.70
N SER A 242 -19.27 -15.72 14.34
CA SER A 242 -18.19 -15.38 13.41
C SER A 242 -18.73 -15.24 11.97
N MET A 243 -19.65 -16.10 11.56
CA MET A 243 -20.32 -16.00 10.26
C MET A 243 -21.16 -14.72 10.15
N ASN A 244 -21.93 -14.37 11.18
CA ASN A 244 -22.70 -13.13 11.21
C ASN A 244 -21.78 -11.90 11.19
N TYR A 245 -20.68 -11.92 11.93
CA TYR A 245 -19.68 -10.85 11.89
C TYR A 245 -19.04 -10.69 10.50
N VAL A 246 -18.66 -11.79 9.85
CA VAL A 246 -18.09 -11.77 8.48
C VAL A 246 -19.11 -11.27 7.46
N ALA A 247 -20.37 -11.72 7.56
CA ALA A 247 -21.46 -11.28 6.69
C ALA A 247 -21.72 -9.77 6.85
N ASN A 248 -21.87 -9.30 8.09
CA ASN A 248 -22.08 -7.88 8.40
C ASN A 248 -20.90 -7.03 7.96
N LYS A 249 -19.65 -7.48 8.20
CA LYS A 249 -18.44 -6.80 7.72
C LYS A 249 -18.43 -6.62 6.20
N ASN A 250 -18.82 -7.65 5.46
CA ASN A 250 -18.85 -7.57 4.00
C ASN A 250 -19.92 -6.58 3.50
N VAL A 251 -21.10 -6.57 4.13
CA VAL A 251 -22.16 -5.59 3.82
C VAL A 251 -21.73 -4.16 4.17
N HIS A 252 -21.12 -3.93 5.35
CA HIS A 252 -20.61 -2.61 5.73
C HIS A 252 -19.49 -2.11 4.81
N ASN A 253 -18.59 -2.99 4.37
CA ASN A 253 -17.57 -2.62 3.37
C ASN A 253 -18.22 -2.20 2.05
N LEU A 254 -19.26 -2.92 1.60
CA LEU A 254 -19.99 -2.56 0.39
C LEU A 254 -20.68 -1.19 0.52
N ILE A 255 -21.33 -0.92 1.66
CA ILE A 255 -21.93 0.39 1.97
C ILE A 255 -20.86 1.48 1.90
N ALA A 256 -19.71 1.28 2.55
CA ALA A 256 -18.62 2.26 2.54
C ALA A 256 -18.11 2.57 1.12
N TYR A 257 -17.96 1.54 0.27
CA TYR A 257 -17.58 1.74 -1.13
C TYR A 257 -18.64 2.49 -1.94
N MET A 258 -19.94 2.22 -1.67
CA MET A 258 -21.04 2.95 -2.31
C MET A 258 -21.06 4.42 -1.88
N ASP A 259 -20.84 4.71 -0.61
CA ASP A 259 -20.79 6.09 -0.08
C ASP A 259 -19.62 6.88 -0.65
N GLU A 260 -18.45 6.26 -0.80
CA GLU A 260 -17.28 6.86 -1.45
C GLU A 260 -17.57 7.15 -2.93
N PHE A 261 -18.11 6.18 -3.67
CA PHE A 261 -18.51 6.37 -5.06
C PHE A 261 -19.54 7.49 -5.23
N LEU A 262 -20.56 7.58 -4.38
CA LEU A 262 -21.59 8.62 -4.46
C LEU A 262 -21.07 10.03 -4.19
N LYS A 263 -20.01 10.18 -3.39
CA LYS A 263 -19.34 11.48 -3.20
C LYS A 263 -18.65 11.96 -4.47
N ASP A 264 -18.09 11.03 -5.24
CA ASP A 264 -17.28 11.36 -6.42
C ASP A 264 -18.13 11.59 -7.69
N VAL A 265 -19.34 11.02 -7.76
CA VAL A 265 -20.16 10.94 -9.00
C VAL A 265 -21.18 12.08 -9.12
N VAL A 266 -21.10 13.12 -8.29
CA VAL A 266 -22.04 14.27 -8.33
C VAL A 266 -22.04 14.94 -9.70
N VAL A 267 -23.15 14.79 -10.45
CA VAL A 267 -23.30 15.38 -11.78
C VAL A 267 -23.60 16.88 -11.65
N SER A 268 -22.56 17.69 -11.83
CA SER A 268 -22.66 19.16 -11.83
C SER A 268 -23.57 19.69 -12.94
N SER A 269 -24.04 20.94 -12.80
CA SER A 269 -24.82 21.63 -13.84
C SER A 269 -24.06 21.72 -15.17
N LEU A 270 -22.74 21.91 -15.13
CA LEU A 270 -21.87 21.89 -16.30
C LEU A 270 -21.88 20.53 -16.98
N MET A 271 -21.72 19.44 -16.22
CA MET A 271 -21.73 18.07 -16.75
C MET A 271 -23.07 17.72 -17.41
N ARG A 272 -24.20 18.17 -16.83
CA ARG A 272 -25.52 18.00 -17.45
C ARG A 272 -25.60 18.66 -18.81
N GLY A 273 -25.07 19.88 -18.93
CA GLY A 273 -24.96 20.60 -20.19
C GLY A 273 -24.11 19.85 -21.21
N SER A 274 -22.91 19.40 -20.79
CA SER A 274 -21.99 18.65 -21.65
C SER A 274 -22.58 17.34 -22.16
N ILE A 275 -23.28 16.58 -21.30
CA ILE A 275 -23.97 15.34 -21.69
C ILE A 275 -25.08 15.63 -22.70
N ALA A 276 -25.88 16.69 -22.48
CA ALA A 276 -26.94 17.07 -23.40
C ALA A 276 -26.41 17.43 -24.80
N THR A 277 -25.24 18.05 -24.88
CA THR A 277 -24.62 18.47 -26.14
C THR A 277 -23.69 17.42 -26.78
N ALA A 278 -23.43 16.30 -26.10
CA ALA A 278 -22.54 15.25 -26.60
C ALA A 278 -23.10 14.62 -27.89
N SER A 279 -22.20 14.04 -28.71
CA SER A 279 -22.59 13.32 -29.92
C SER A 279 -23.44 12.09 -29.60
N ASP A 280 -24.30 11.68 -30.53
CA ASP A 280 -25.20 10.55 -30.34
C ASP A 280 -24.43 9.25 -30.02
N ALA A 281 -23.33 8.98 -30.72
CA ALA A 281 -22.45 7.85 -30.41
C ALA A 281 -21.87 7.88 -28.97
N THR A 282 -21.60 9.07 -28.43
CA THR A 282 -21.12 9.20 -27.04
C THR A 282 -22.25 8.96 -26.04
N LYS A 283 -23.47 9.38 -26.38
CA LYS A 283 -24.67 9.14 -25.57
C LYS A 283 -25.05 7.66 -25.57
N GLU A 284 -25.01 6.98 -26.71
CA GLU A 284 -25.23 5.52 -26.78
C GLU A 284 -24.23 4.75 -25.92
N LEU A 285 -22.95 5.17 -25.91
CA LEU A 285 -21.95 4.56 -25.03
C LEU A 285 -22.26 4.82 -23.55
N LEU A 286 -22.73 6.03 -23.20
CA LEU A 286 -23.17 6.36 -21.85
C LEU A 286 -24.39 5.52 -21.44
N ASP A 287 -25.38 5.36 -22.32
CA ASP A 287 -26.57 4.55 -22.10
C ASP A 287 -26.20 3.09 -21.80
N SER A 288 -25.29 2.50 -22.58
CA SER A 288 -24.77 1.15 -22.30
C SER A 288 -24.11 1.02 -20.92
N ARG A 289 -23.44 2.07 -20.43
CA ARG A 289 -22.85 2.07 -19.07
C ARG A 289 -23.91 2.25 -17.99
N ILE A 290 -24.94 3.05 -18.26
CA ILE A 290 -26.09 3.21 -17.36
C ILE A 290 -26.82 1.87 -17.20
N GLU A 291 -27.07 1.15 -18.30
CA GLU A 291 -27.71 -0.17 -18.28
C GLU A 291 -26.91 -1.17 -17.43
N ALA A 292 -25.59 -1.29 -17.67
CA ALA A 292 -24.73 -2.17 -16.87
C ALA A 292 -24.75 -1.83 -15.37
N PHE A 293 -24.82 -0.53 -15.02
CA PHE A 293 -24.93 -0.10 -13.63
C PHE A 293 -26.32 -0.43 -13.03
N GLN A 294 -27.39 -0.30 -13.82
CA GLN A 294 -28.74 -0.70 -13.39
C GLN A 294 -28.83 -2.21 -13.14
N GLU A 295 -28.21 -3.04 -13.99
CA GLU A 295 -28.11 -4.49 -13.78
C GLU A 295 -27.39 -4.82 -12.47
N PHE A 296 -26.23 -4.21 -12.22
CA PHE A 296 -25.50 -4.36 -10.97
C PHE A 296 -26.35 -4.00 -9.74
N LEU A 297 -27.09 -2.88 -9.79
CA LEU A 297 -28.00 -2.49 -8.71
C LEU A 297 -29.16 -3.47 -8.53
N ASN A 298 -29.64 -4.08 -9.61
CA ASN A 298 -30.67 -5.11 -9.55
C ASN A 298 -30.13 -6.39 -8.87
N ASP A 299 -28.93 -6.82 -9.24
CA ASP A 299 -28.26 -7.97 -8.63
C ASP A 299 -28.05 -7.77 -7.13
N LEU A 300 -27.63 -6.57 -6.72
CA LEU A 300 -27.52 -6.22 -5.30
C LEU A 300 -28.86 -6.27 -4.56
N LYS A 301 -29.94 -5.77 -5.18
CA LYS A 301 -31.30 -5.85 -4.61
C LYS A 301 -31.76 -7.30 -4.47
N ILE A 302 -31.48 -8.15 -5.47
CA ILE A 302 -31.80 -9.57 -5.41
C ILE A 302 -30.99 -10.25 -4.31
N ALA A 303 -29.68 -10.00 -4.24
CA ALA A 303 -28.79 -10.53 -3.21
C ALA A 303 -29.25 -10.18 -1.78
N LYS A 304 -29.75 -8.95 -1.56
CA LYS A 304 -30.33 -8.52 -0.29
C LYS A 304 -31.55 -9.37 0.13
N THR A 305 -32.35 -9.85 -0.82
CA THR A 305 -33.55 -10.66 -0.52
C THR A 305 -33.25 -12.15 -0.32
N GLY A 306 -31.99 -12.59 -0.49
CA GLY A 306 -31.59 -13.99 -0.35
C GLY A 306 -32.10 -14.92 -1.45
N ARG A 307 -32.73 -14.39 -2.51
CA ARG A 307 -33.17 -15.21 -3.66
C ARG A 307 -31.97 -15.49 -4.56
N LYS A 308 -31.69 -16.77 -4.81
CA LYS A 308 -30.74 -17.17 -5.85
C LYS A 308 -31.34 -16.83 -7.22
N ILE A 309 -30.56 -16.13 -8.04
CA ILE A 309 -30.85 -15.94 -9.47
C ILE A 309 -30.74 -17.33 -10.09
N ASN A 310 -31.83 -17.83 -10.68
CA ASN A 310 -31.81 -19.00 -11.56
C ASN A 310 -31.46 -18.55 -12.98
#